data_AF-A0A1V4QYJ0-F1
#
_entry.id   AF-A0A1V4QYJ0-F1
#
_cell.length_a   1.000
_cell.length_b   1.000
_cell.length_c   1.000
_cell.angle_alpha   90.00
_cell.angle_beta   90.00
_cell.angle_gamma   90.00
#
_symmetry.space_group_name_H-M   'P 1'
#
loop_
_entity.id
_entity.type
_entity.pdbx_description
1 polymer ?
#
loop_
_entity_poly.entity_id
_entity_poly.type
_entity_poly.pdbx_seq_one_letter_code
_entity_poly.pdbx_strand_id
1 'polypeptide(L)'
;MSENIKRWLENGEQSKITKHVNEIVSEFKGSDFEKIMSILNWMNKNLKRCTDQDKVLQIFATRNISEVLKEALSTGCHDDALIFTTFCRAVGIPAKYVVGISKLNPKNSGHCVVELYLYGRWILVDQSRGSVYIEPKRSDFYKMNFIVGKGLDSWDVGISSFKTWEEKADKIIELISKI
;
A
#
# COMPACT_ATOMS: atom_id res chain seq x y z
N MET A 1 -10.80 -4.28 20.86
CA MET A 1 -10.09 -3.54 19.79
C MET A 1 -10.61 -2.11 19.81
N SER A 2 -9.75 -1.10 19.97
CA SER A 2 -10.20 0.30 20.05
C SER A 2 -10.90 0.72 18.76
N GLU A 3 -11.81 1.69 18.85
CA GLU A 3 -12.60 2.20 17.73
C GLU A 3 -11.70 2.70 16.58
N ASN A 4 -10.53 3.25 16.91
CA ASN A 4 -9.51 3.68 15.95
C ASN A 4 -8.91 2.50 15.14
N ILE A 5 -8.82 1.29 15.70
CA ILE A 5 -8.28 0.14 14.98
C ILE A 5 -9.30 -0.43 13.99
N LYS A 6 -10.60 -0.39 14.33
CA LYS A 6 -11.67 -0.92 13.47
C LYS A 6 -11.71 -0.25 12.10
N ARG A 7 -11.43 1.07 12.03
CA ARG A 7 -11.28 1.80 10.76
C ARG A 7 -10.33 1.07 9.79
N TRP A 8 -9.26 0.49 10.30
CA TRP A 8 -8.25 -0.16 9.45
C TRP A 8 -8.63 -1.56 8.98
N LEU A 9 -9.83 -2.03 9.33
CA LEU A 9 -10.51 -3.18 8.74
C LEU A 9 -11.52 -2.77 7.64
N GLU A 10 -11.81 -1.47 7.52
CA GLU A 10 -12.73 -0.95 6.51
C GLU A 10 -12.09 -0.89 5.12
N ASN A 11 -12.92 -0.74 4.11
CA ASN A 11 -12.49 -0.62 2.72
C ASN A 11 -12.51 0.84 2.29
N GLY A 12 -11.51 1.25 1.51
CA GLY A 12 -11.59 2.50 0.75
C GLY A 12 -12.24 2.28 -0.61
N GLU A 13 -12.44 3.37 -1.35
CA GLU A 13 -13.09 3.31 -2.67
C GLU A 13 -12.26 2.54 -3.71
N GLN A 14 -10.93 2.60 -3.63
CA GLN A 14 -10.02 1.86 -4.50
C GLN A 14 -9.87 0.40 -4.06
N SER A 15 -9.97 0.16 -2.75
CA SER A 15 -9.67 -1.10 -2.06
C SER A 15 -10.92 -1.90 -1.64
N LYS A 16 -12.04 -1.77 -2.37
CA LYS A 16 -13.28 -2.50 -2.06
C LYS A 16 -13.04 -4.01 -2.09
N ILE A 17 -13.27 -4.68 -0.96
CA ILE A 17 -13.25 -6.15 -0.88
C ILE A 17 -14.43 -6.69 -1.67
N THR A 18 -14.15 -7.21 -2.86
CA THR A 18 -15.15 -7.83 -3.74
C THR A 18 -15.27 -9.32 -3.48
N LYS A 19 -16.27 -9.96 -4.10
CA LYS A 19 -16.39 -11.43 -4.10
C LYS A 19 -15.10 -12.09 -4.60
N HIS A 20 -14.49 -11.56 -5.65
CA HIS A 20 -13.25 -12.08 -6.21
C HIS A 20 -12.08 -11.99 -5.22
N VAL A 21 -11.96 -10.87 -4.49
CA VAL A 21 -10.98 -10.76 -3.40
C VAL A 21 -11.22 -11.84 -2.34
N ASN A 22 -12.47 -12.01 -1.89
CA ASN A 22 -12.82 -13.02 -0.89
C ASN A 22 -12.53 -14.46 -1.36
N GLU A 23 -12.78 -14.76 -2.64
CA GLU A 23 -12.43 -16.06 -3.24
C GLU A 23 -10.93 -16.31 -3.17
N ILE A 24 -10.10 -15.34 -3.56
CA ILE A 24 -8.63 -15.45 -3.49
C ILE A 24 -8.17 -15.67 -2.05
N VAL A 25 -8.60 -14.81 -1.12
CA VAL A 25 -8.09 -14.86 0.25
C VAL A 25 -8.64 -16.03 1.07
N SER A 26 -9.67 -16.71 0.57
CA SER A 26 -10.26 -17.88 1.24
C SER A 26 -9.26 -19.02 1.43
N GLU A 27 -8.23 -19.12 0.59
CA GLU A 27 -7.16 -20.11 0.70
C GLU A 27 -6.08 -19.74 1.74
N PHE A 28 -6.06 -18.50 2.23
CA PHE A 28 -5.04 -18.03 3.17
C PHE A 28 -5.44 -18.42 4.59
N LYS A 29 -4.86 -19.53 5.07
CA LYS A 29 -5.16 -20.14 6.39
C LYS A 29 -4.01 -19.96 7.38
N GLY A 30 -4.31 -20.23 8.65
CA GLY A 30 -3.34 -20.19 9.75
C GLY A 30 -3.36 -18.87 10.54
N SER A 31 -2.27 -18.65 11.25
CA SER A 31 -1.96 -17.43 11.99
C SER A 31 -1.87 -16.20 11.08
N ASP A 32 -1.91 -15.00 11.67
CA ASP A 32 -1.78 -13.75 10.92
C ASP A 32 -0.46 -13.68 10.14
N PHE A 33 0.62 -14.22 10.71
CA PHE A 33 1.92 -14.28 10.03
C PHE A 33 1.89 -15.23 8.82
N GLU A 34 1.29 -16.42 8.97
CA GLU A 34 1.13 -17.36 7.85
C GLU A 34 0.28 -16.77 6.73
N LYS A 35 -0.82 -16.10 7.07
CA LYS A 35 -1.65 -15.37 6.10
C LYS A 35 -0.87 -14.29 5.36
N ILE A 36 -0.07 -13.48 6.07
CA ILE A 36 0.78 -12.46 5.46
C ILE A 36 1.77 -13.08 4.46
N MET A 37 2.41 -14.20 4.84
CA MET A 37 3.31 -14.92 3.95
C MET A 37 2.59 -15.50 2.74
N SER A 38 1.39 -16.05 2.92
CA SER A 38 0.54 -16.52 1.81
C SER A 38 0.18 -15.38 0.85
N ILE A 39 -0.16 -14.20 1.36
CA ILE A 39 -0.46 -13.02 0.56
C ILE A 39 0.77 -12.61 -0.28
N LEU A 40 1.94 -12.46 0.36
CA LEU A 40 3.18 -12.09 -0.34
C LEU A 40 3.55 -13.13 -1.42
N ASN A 41 3.44 -14.41 -1.11
CA ASN A 41 3.70 -15.49 -2.05
C ASN A 41 2.71 -15.48 -3.22
N TRP A 42 1.42 -15.24 -2.93
CA TRP A 42 0.40 -15.12 -3.97
C TRP A 42 0.71 -13.93 -4.90
N MET A 43 1.07 -12.77 -4.36
CA MET A 43 1.43 -11.60 -5.16
C MET A 43 2.63 -11.88 -6.07
N ASN A 44 3.70 -12.45 -5.52
CA ASN A 44 4.90 -12.80 -6.28
C ASN A 44 4.64 -13.83 -7.39
N LYS A 45 3.70 -14.76 -7.17
CA LYS A 45 3.35 -15.81 -8.13
C LYS A 45 2.41 -15.32 -9.22
N ASN A 46 1.47 -14.44 -8.90
CA ASN A 46 0.34 -14.12 -9.77
C ASN A 46 0.45 -12.75 -10.46
N LEU A 47 1.27 -11.83 -9.95
CA LEU A 47 1.39 -10.48 -10.53
C LEU A 47 2.61 -10.37 -11.45
N LYS A 48 2.40 -9.78 -12.62
CA LYS A 48 3.48 -9.34 -13.50
C LYS A 48 3.79 -7.87 -13.23
N ARG A 49 5.06 -7.50 -13.34
CA ARG A 49 5.48 -6.09 -13.30
C ARG A 49 5.28 -5.46 -14.68
N CYS A 50 4.62 -4.31 -14.74
CA CYS A 50 4.60 -3.47 -15.94
C CYS A 50 5.96 -2.79 -16.08
N THR A 51 6.63 -3.01 -17.22
CA THR A 51 7.94 -2.42 -17.53
C THR A 51 7.85 -1.22 -18.48
N ASP A 52 6.70 -1.06 -19.15
CA ASP A 52 6.38 0.06 -20.03
C ASP A 52 6.09 1.30 -19.18
N GLN A 53 6.99 2.28 -19.24
CA GLN A 53 6.91 3.49 -18.40
C GLN A 53 5.75 4.40 -18.80
N ASP A 54 5.45 4.52 -20.09
CA ASP A 54 4.34 5.36 -20.57
C ASP A 54 3.02 4.79 -20.09
N LYS A 55 2.87 3.46 -20.17
CA LYS A 55 1.72 2.77 -19.60
C LYS A 55 1.67 2.96 -18.09
N VAL A 56 2.78 2.76 -17.36
CA VAL A 56 2.82 2.96 -15.90
C VAL A 56 2.30 4.35 -15.51
N LEU A 57 2.75 5.41 -16.18
CA LEU A 57 2.29 6.77 -15.90
C LEU A 57 0.80 6.96 -16.22
N GLN A 58 0.31 6.37 -17.31
CA GLN A 58 -1.09 6.48 -17.72
C GLN A 58 -2.06 5.82 -16.73
N ILE A 59 -1.69 4.67 -16.15
CA ILE A 59 -2.55 3.88 -15.25
C ILE A 59 -2.15 3.97 -13.77
N PHE A 60 -1.17 4.81 -13.41
CA PHE A 60 -0.74 5.02 -12.03
C PHE A 60 -1.91 5.52 -11.19
N ALA A 61 -2.26 4.78 -10.14
CA ALA A 61 -3.32 5.12 -9.18
C ALA A 61 -4.72 5.31 -9.77
N THR A 62 -4.98 5.05 -11.05
CA THR A 62 -6.30 5.24 -11.65
C THR A 62 -7.19 4.00 -11.54
N ARG A 63 -6.59 2.84 -11.29
CA ARG A 63 -7.28 1.54 -11.22
C ARG A 63 -7.70 1.19 -9.80
N ASN A 64 -8.85 0.55 -9.66
CA ASN A 64 -9.29 -0.08 -8.41
C ASN A 64 -8.77 -1.52 -8.30
N ILE A 65 -8.91 -2.14 -7.12
CA ILE A 65 -8.41 -3.49 -6.84
C ILE A 65 -8.94 -4.55 -7.84
N SER A 66 -10.19 -4.43 -8.30
CA SER A 66 -10.76 -5.41 -9.23
C SER A 66 -10.10 -5.33 -10.60
N GLU A 67 -9.78 -4.14 -11.07
CA GLU A 67 -9.08 -3.91 -12.34
C GLU A 67 -7.64 -4.42 -12.27
N VAL A 68 -6.92 -4.09 -11.19
CA VAL A 68 -5.53 -4.54 -10.99
C VAL A 68 -5.44 -6.07 -10.93
N LEU A 69 -6.36 -6.73 -10.21
CA LEU A 69 -6.41 -8.20 -10.13
C LEU A 69 -6.79 -8.85 -11.46
N LYS A 70 -7.77 -8.29 -12.18
CA LYS A 70 -8.20 -8.78 -13.49
C LYS A 70 -7.07 -8.73 -14.52
N GLU A 71 -6.28 -7.68 -14.51
CA GLU A 71 -5.13 -7.52 -15.41
C GLU A 71 -3.89 -8.32 -14.95
N ALA A 72 -3.84 -8.70 -13.67
CA ALA A 72 -2.69 -9.34 -13.03
C ALA A 72 -1.37 -8.57 -13.28
N LEU A 73 -1.47 -7.23 -13.33
CA LEU A 73 -0.40 -6.33 -13.76
C LEU A 73 -0.20 -5.19 -12.76
N SER A 74 0.94 -5.20 -12.07
CA SER A 74 1.36 -4.18 -11.10
C SER A 74 2.25 -3.13 -11.75
N THR A 75 1.95 -1.85 -11.53
CA THR A 75 2.75 -0.71 -11.98
C THR A 75 3.86 -0.32 -11.00
N GLY A 76 3.85 -0.84 -9.77
CA GLY A 76 4.76 -0.32 -8.75
C GLY A 76 4.40 -0.72 -7.33
N CYS A 77 5.18 -0.18 -6.39
CA CYS A 77 4.91 -0.29 -4.95
C CYS A 77 3.49 0.18 -4.58
N HIS A 78 2.90 1.08 -5.38
CA HIS A 78 1.53 1.56 -5.24
C HIS A 78 0.49 0.45 -5.39
N ASP A 79 0.47 -0.25 -6.53
CA ASP A 79 -0.48 -1.35 -6.76
C ASP A 79 -0.21 -2.51 -5.82
N ASP A 80 1.08 -2.79 -5.54
CA ASP A 80 1.46 -3.83 -4.59
C ASP A 80 0.92 -3.51 -3.19
N ALA A 81 1.02 -2.25 -2.74
CA ALA A 81 0.47 -1.80 -1.46
C ALA A 81 -1.06 -1.86 -1.45
N LEU A 82 -1.73 -1.49 -2.55
CA LEU A 82 -3.19 -1.59 -2.69
C LEU A 82 -3.66 -3.03 -2.53
N ILE A 83 -3.06 -3.97 -3.26
CA ILE A 83 -3.40 -5.40 -3.19
C ILE A 83 -3.12 -5.95 -1.80
N PHE A 84 -1.91 -5.72 -1.29
CA PHE A 84 -1.48 -6.25 0.01
C PHE A 84 -2.37 -5.75 1.15
N THR A 85 -2.67 -4.45 1.17
CA THR A 85 -3.57 -3.84 2.17
C THR A 85 -4.97 -4.43 2.06
N THR A 86 -5.52 -4.55 0.84
CA THR A 86 -6.87 -5.10 0.62
C THR A 86 -6.95 -6.55 1.08
N PHE A 87 -5.96 -7.38 0.75
CA PHE A 87 -5.93 -8.78 1.14
C PHE A 87 -5.77 -8.96 2.65
N CYS A 88 -4.92 -8.16 3.30
CA CYS A 88 -4.78 -8.17 4.76
C CYS A 88 -6.13 -7.89 5.44
N ARG A 89 -6.85 -6.86 5.00
CA ARG A 89 -8.17 -6.54 5.56
C ARG A 89 -9.20 -7.64 5.31
N ALA A 90 -9.20 -8.24 4.11
CA ALA A 90 -10.09 -9.35 3.77
C ALA A 90 -9.87 -10.60 4.64
N VAL A 91 -8.66 -10.83 5.14
CA VAL A 91 -8.38 -11.91 6.11
C VAL A 91 -8.50 -11.50 7.59
N GLY A 92 -9.00 -10.28 7.84
CA GLY A 92 -9.27 -9.75 9.18
C GLY A 92 -8.09 -9.06 9.87
N ILE A 93 -7.03 -8.72 9.14
CA ILE A 93 -5.85 -8.02 9.68
C ILE A 93 -5.99 -6.51 9.43
N PRO A 94 -6.06 -5.67 10.49
CA PRO A 94 -6.14 -4.21 10.30
C PRO A 94 -4.87 -3.69 9.61
N ALA A 95 -5.05 -2.98 8.49
CA ALA A 95 -3.95 -2.55 7.63
C ALA A 95 -4.09 -1.08 7.21
N LYS A 96 -2.96 -0.36 7.13
CA LYS A 96 -2.89 1.02 6.63
C LYS A 96 -2.04 1.07 5.38
N TYR A 97 -2.56 1.69 4.34
CA TYR A 97 -1.75 2.13 3.21
C TYR A 97 -0.93 3.35 3.66
N VAL A 98 0.39 3.31 3.48
CA VAL A 98 1.29 4.40 3.84
C VAL A 98 2.12 4.80 2.64
N VAL A 99 2.10 6.08 2.29
CA VAL A 99 2.87 6.65 1.20
C VAL A 99 3.85 7.70 1.73
N GLY A 100 5.08 7.64 1.22
CA GLY A 100 6.14 8.56 1.55
C GLY A 100 6.86 9.07 0.31
N ILE A 101 7.55 10.20 0.48
CA ILE A 101 8.38 10.86 -0.52
C ILE A 101 9.82 10.92 -0.02
N SER A 102 10.79 10.58 -0.86
CA SER A 102 12.20 10.50 -0.49
C SER A 102 12.72 11.83 0.03
N LYS A 103 13.43 11.81 1.16
CA LYS A 103 14.11 13.00 1.71
C LYS A 103 15.29 13.43 0.85
N LEU A 104 15.90 12.50 0.11
CA LEU A 104 17.08 12.75 -0.70
C LEU A 104 16.72 13.21 -2.12
N ASN A 105 15.62 12.70 -2.68
CA ASN A 105 15.17 13.04 -4.02
C ASN A 105 13.64 13.12 -4.09
N PRO A 106 13.03 14.18 -3.56
CA PRO A 106 11.60 14.19 -3.35
C PRO A 106 10.80 14.25 -4.66
N LYS A 107 11.27 14.98 -5.68
CA LYS A 107 10.47 15.24 -6.90
C LYS A 107 10.00 13.98 -7.63
N ASN A 108 10.78 12.90 -7.63
CA ASN A 108 10.51 11.73 -8.48
C ASN A 108 10.58 10.38 -7.73
N SER A 109 10.64 10.39 -6.40
CA SER A 109 10.87 9.16 -5.63
C SER A 109 9.86 9.01 -4.49
N GLY A 110 8.71 8.43 -4.82
CA GLY A 110 7.73 7.95 -3.85
C GLY A 110 7.96 6.49 -3.48
N HIS A 111 7.56 6.10 -2.28
CA HIS A 111 7.47 4.70 -1.89
C HIS A 111 6.19 4.42 -1.10
N CYS A 112 5.63 3.23 -1.27
CA CYS A 112 4.41 2.82 -0.60
C CYS A 112 4.65 1.53 0.18
N VAL A 113 4.26 1.53 1.45
CA VAL A 113 4.39 0.41 2.39
C VAL A 113 3.08 0.24 3.16
N VAL A 114 2.97 -0.85 3.93
CA VAL A 114 1.75 -1.16 4.68
C VAL A 114 2.05 -1.34 6.15
N GLU A 115 1.32 -0.64 7.02
CA GLU A 115 1.36 -0.91 8.46
C GLU A 115 0.25 -1.89 8.85
N LEU A 116 0.59 -2.94 9.59
CA LEU A 116 -0.36 -3.96 10.07
C LEU A 116 -0.46 -3.91 11.59
N TYR A 117 -1.67 -4.09 12.13
CA TYR A 117 -1.87 -4.19 13.57
C TYR A 117 -1.91 -5.66 14.00
N LEU A 118 -0.81 -6.14 14.58
CA LEU A 118 -0.65 -7.52 15.05
C LEU A 118 -0.26 -7.53 16.52
N TYR A 119 -0.82 -8.45 17.30
CA TYR A 119 -0.42 -8.68 18.71
C TYR A 119 -0.33 -7.39 19.56
N GLY A 120 -1.28 -6.47 19.37
CA GLY A 120 -1.35 -5.24 20.14
C GLY A 120 -0.48 -4.08 19.64
N ARG A 121 0.25 -4.23 18.52
CA ARG A 121 1.19 -3.22 18.00
C ARG A 121 1.09 -3.04 16.48
N TRP A 122 1.51 -1.86 16.01
CA TRP A 122 1.70 -1.60 14.60
C TRP A 122 3.09 -2.06 14.17
N ILE A 123 3.14 -2.93 13.17
CA ILE A 123 4.36 -3.30 12.44
C ILE A 123 4.29 -2.73 11.02
N LEU A 124 5.43 -2.64 10.34
CA LEU A 124 5.51 -2.22 8.94
C LEU A 124 5.99 -3.37 8.07
N VAL A 125 5.31 -3.58 6.95
CA VAL A 125 5.69 -4.51 5.90
C VAL A 125 5.96 -3.70 4.64
N ASP A 126 7.17 -3.82 4.10
CA ASP A 126 7.49 -3.38 2.76
C ASP A 126 7.27 -4.56 1.81
N GLN A 127 6.03 -4.67 1.34
CA GLN A 127 5.55 -5.75 0.47
C GLN A 127 6.31 -5.83 -0.86
N SER A 128 6.87 -4.70 -1.33
CA SER A 128 7.62 -4.66 -2.57
C SER A 128 9.06 -5.17 -2.43
N ARG A 129 9.59 -5.20 -1.19
CA ARG A 129 10.95 -5.63 -0.86
C ARG A 129 11.01 -6.84 0.07
N GLY A 130 9.87 -7.38 0.49
CA GLY A 130 9.77 -8.51 1.41
C GLY A 130 10.34 -8.23 2.80
N SER A 131 10.42 -6.97 3.23
CA SER A 131 11.02 -6.58 4.52
C SER A 131 9.96 -6.31 5.58
N VAL A 132 10.22 -6.70 6.83
CA VAL A 132 9.31 -6.52 7.97
C VAL A 132 10.02 -5.79 9.10
N TYR A 133 9.35 -4.79 9.68
CA TYR A 133 9.87 -3.97 10.77
C TYR A 133 8.89 -3.97 11.94
N ILE A 134 9.33 -4.45 13.11
CA ILE A 134 8.51 -4.51 14.34
C ILE A 134 8.14 -3.11 14.83
N GLU A 135 9.03 -2.14 14.65
CA GLU A 135 8.81 -0.73 14.98
C GLU A 135 8.84 0.12 13.71
N PRO A 136 7.69 0.56 13.17
CA PRO A 136 7.63 1.32 11.93
C PRO A 136 8.59 2.51 11.90
N LYS A 137 8.67 3.29 12.99
CA LYS A 137 9.55 4.47 13.08
C LYS A 137 11.04 4.16 12.91
N ARG A 138 11.47 2.91 13.15
CA ARG A 138 12.86 2.46 12.99
C ARG A 138 13.15 1.90 11.60
N SER A 139 12.15 1.79 10.73
CA SER A 139 12.33 1.29 9.36
C SER A 139 13.07 2.28 8.48
N ASP A 140 13.73 1.75 7.45
CA ASP A 140 14.43 2.59 6.47
C ASP A 140 13.45 3.46 5.70
N PHE A 141 12.21 2.99 5.50
CA PHE A 141 11.13 3.80 4.95
C PHE A 141 10.91 5.09 5.74
N TYR A 142 10.71 5.03 7.06
CA TYR A 142 10.48 6.24 7.87
C TYR A 142 11.73 7.11 8.02
N LYS A 143 12.91 6.50 8.03
CA LYS A 143 14.17 7.26 8.07
C LYS A 143 14.37 8.07 6.79
N MET A 144 14.07 7.47 5.63
CA MET A 144 14.41 8.02 4.31
C MET A 144 13.28 8.78 3.63
N ASN A 145 12.06 8.77 4.18
CA ASN A 145 10.91 9.44 3.56
C ASN A 145 10.21 10.42 4.49
N PHE A 146 9.72 11.53 3.93
CA PHE A 146 8.65 12.30 4.55
C PHE A 146 7.32 11.60 4.28
N ILE A 147 6.45 11.50 5.29
CA ILE A 147 5.16 10.83 5.14
C ILE A 147 4.18 11.75 4.45
N VAL A 148 3.67 11.31 3.29
CA VAL A 148 2.67 12.04 2.50
C VAL A 148 1.26 11.78 3.02
N GLY A 149 1.01 10.55 3.49
CA GLY A 149 -0.29 10.19 4.03
C GLY A 149 -0.36 8.75 4.53
N LYS A 150 -1.35 8.52 5.39
CA LYS A 150 -1.81 7.19 5.79
C LYS A 150 -3.31 7.12 5.56
N GLY A 151 -3.77 6.09 4.87
CA GLY A 151 -5.17 5.95 4.51
C GLY A 151 -5.59 4.52 4.27
N LEU A 152 -6.85 4.37 3.85
CA LEU A 152 -7.39 3.08 3.46
C LEU A 152 -6.74 2.58 2.16
N ASP A 153 -6.49 3.48 1.23
CA ASP A 153 -5.81 3.24 -0.04
C ASP A 153 -5.26 4.57 -0.57
N SER A 154 -4.81 4.61 -1.82
CA SER A 154 -4.25 5.81 -2.40
C SER A 154 -5.28 6.91 -2.63
N TRP A 155 -6.52 6.54 -2.95
CA TRP A 155 -7.60 7.49 -3.18
C TRP A 155 -8.03 8.16 -1.87
N ASP A 156 -8.06 7.43 -0.75
CA ASP A 156 -8.30 7.99 0.58
C ASP A 156 -7.22 9.00 1.00
N VAL A 157 -5.97 8.83 0.54
CA VAL A 157 -4.92 9.84 0.73
C VAL A 157 -4.89 10.90 -0.38
N GLY A 158 -5.86 10.93 -1.30
CA GLY A 158 -5.96 11.95 -2.35
C GLY A 158 -4.96 11.79 -3.49
N ILE A 159 -4.50 10.57 -3.77
CA ILE A 159 -3.66 10.23 -4.92
C ILE A 159 -4.45 9.29 -5.82
N SER A 160 -4.97 9.79 -6.94
CA SER A 160 -5.81 9.03 -7.88
C SER A 160 -5.29 9.05 -9.33
N SER A 161 -4.13 9.68 -9.54
CA SER A 161 -3.40 9.74 -10.81
C SER A 161 -1.96 10.18 -10.55
N PHE A 162 -1.08 10.02 -11.55
CA PHE A 162 0.29 10.54 -11.45
C PHE A 162 0.32 12.05 -11.20
N LYS A 163 -0.57 12.81 -11.87
CA LYS A 163 -0.71 14.25 -11.67
C LYS A 163 -1.06 14.61 -10.22
N THR A 164 -2.03 13.93 -9.60
CA THR A 164 -2.39 14.19 -8.19
C THR A 164 -1.27 13.81 -7.22
N TRP A 165 -0.45 12.81 -7.59
CA TRP A 165 0.79 12.51 -6.85
C TRP A 165 1.79 13.65 -6.93
N GLU A 166 2.09 14.16 -8.14
CA GLU A 166 3.01 15.29 -8.35
C GLU A 166 2.55 16.53 -7.58
N GLU A 167 1.28 16.92 -7.71
CA GLU A 167 0.71 18.07 -7.01
C GLU A 167 0.84 17.95 -5.47
N LYS A 168 0.69 16.74 -4.94
CA LYS A 168 0.80 16.48 -3.50
C LYS A 168 2.26 16.45 -3.04
N ALA A 169 3.14 15.87 -3.85
CA ALA A 169 4.57 15.85 -3.63
C ALA A 169 5.14 17.28 -3.60
N ASP A 170 4.78 18.12 -4.58
CA ASP A 170 5.24 19.51 -4.68
C ASP A 170 4.81 20.34 -3.48
N LYS A 171 3.56 20.20 -3.01
CA LYS A 171 3.09 20.88 -1.79
C LYS A 171 3.93 20.50 -0.56
N ILE A 172 4.30 19.23 -0.43
CA ILE A 172 5.13 18.77 0.69
C ILE A 172 6.55 19.33 0.57
N ILE A 173 7.13 19.31 -0.64
CA ILE A 173 8.44 19.90 -0.92
C ILE A 173 8.46 21.38 -0.57
N GLU A 174 7.43 22.14 -0.94
CA GLU A 174 7.29 23.56 -0.62
C GLU A 174 7.17 23.82 0.88
N LEU A 175 6.48 22.94 1.62
CA LEU A 175 6.39 23.05 3.08
C LEU A 175 7.74 22.77 3.75
N ILE A 176 8.49 21.79 3.26
CA ILE A 176 9.80 21.42 3.82
C ILE A 176 10.85 22.50 3.51
N SER A 177 10.81 23.12 2.33
CA SER A 177 11.78 24.17 1.96
C SER A 177 11.64 25.47 2.76
N LYS A 178 10.54 25.64 3.51
CA LYS A 178 10.27 26.78 4.39
C LYS A 178 10.76 26.57 5.83
N ILE A 179 11.28 25.38 6.17
CA ILE A 179 11.79 25.01 7.50
C ILE A 179 13.31 25.03 7.48
#